data_AF-A0AB39RNR9-F1
#
_entry.id   AF-A0AB39RNR9-F1
#
_cell.length_a   1.000
_cell.length_b   1.000
_cell.length_c   1.000
_cell.angle_alpha   90.00
_cell.angle_beta   90.00
_cell.angle_gamma   90.00
#
_symmetry.space_group_name_H-M   'P 1'
#
loop_
_entity.id
_entity.type
_entity.pdbx_description
1 polymer ?
#
loop_
_entity_poly.entity_id
_entity_poly.type
_entity_poly.pdbx_seq_one_letter_code
_entity_poly.pdbx_strand_id
1 'polypeptide(L)'
;MNGNVDQDAILRARNVLLSSGRPSPRQEIDACRVLAQVSPATYLPRLSRALVRLSWDCSVRELPEARLVLHTEAVEAARGLDESDPQYAPLLLDALQWYQGTLFELGRRREGLAVREEMAGLGRRAFEAAPESLWWKGPELWEAGA
;
A
#
# COMPACT_ATOMS: atom_id res chain seq x y z
N MET A 1 5.95 28.51 16.30
CA MET A 1 6.38 28.10 14.95
C MET A 1 5.51 26.90 14.56
N ASN A 2 4.35 27.14 13.97
CA ASN A 2 3.40 26.09 13.61
C ASN A 2 3.91 25.37 12.36
N GLY A 3 4.03 24.04 12.46
CA GLY A 3 4.45 23.12 11.41
C GLY A 3 3.44 23.05 10.26
N ASN A 4 3.37 24.13 9.50
CA ASN A 4 2.80 24.12 8.18
C ASN A 4 3.74 23.28 7.32
N VAL A 5 3.32 22.10 6.88
CA VAL A 5 4.01 21.34 5.83
C VAL A 5 4.49 22.34 4.78
N ASP A 6 5.79 22.30 4.45
CA ASP A 6 6.43 23.29 3.57
C ASP A 6 5.56 23.52 2.33
N GLN A 7 4.92 24.69 2.25
CA GLN A 7 4.00 25.03 1.17
C GLN A 7 4.71 24.95 -0.18
N ASP A 8 6.02 25.22 -0.22
CA ASP A 8 6.82 25.05 -1.40
C ASP A 8 7.01 23.56 -1.74
N ALA A 9 7.15 22.68 -0.76
CA ALA A 9 7.18 21.23 -0.98
C ALA A 9 5.85 20.72 -1.56
N ILE A 10 4.72 21.20 -1.05
CA ILE A 10 3.39 20.87 -1.60
C ILE A 10 3.28 21.33 -3.05
N LEU A 11 3.69 22.56 -3.36
CA LEU A 11 3.68 23.09 -4.73
C LEU A 11 4.61 22.30 -5.66
N ARG A 12 5.83 21.97 -5.23
CA ARG A 12 6.76 21.11 -5.97
C ARG A 12 6.15 19.74 -6.24
N ALA A 13 5.56 19.10 -5.23
CA ALA A 13 4.92 17.79 -5.37
C ALA A 13 3.73 17.83 -6.33
N ARG A 14 2.88 18.87 -6.25
CA ARG A 14 1.78 19.07 -7.21
C ARG A 14 2.32 19.24 -8.63
N ASN A 15 3.34 20.06 -8.82
CA ASN A 15 3.94 20.28 -10.14
C ASN A 15 4.53 18.98 -10.72
N VAL A 16 5.18 18.15 -9.91
CA VAL A 16 5.67 16.83 -10.35
C VAL A 16 4.53 15.97 -10.93
N LEU A 17 3.39 15.91 -10.24
CA LEU A 17 2.26 15.07 -10.64
C LEU A 17 1.40 15.66 -11.76
N LEU A 18 1.41 16.99 -11.93
CA LEU A 18 0.57 17.71 -12.90
C LEU A 18 1.34 18.16 -14.15
N SER A 19 2.67 18.10 -14.14
CA SER A 19 3.47 18.43 -15.32
C SER A 19 3.15 17.48 -16.49
N SER A 20 3.37 17.95 -17.72
CA SER A 20 3.12 17.17 -18.94
C SER A 20 4.02 15.94 -19.09
N GLY A 21 5.10 15.85 -18.31
CA GLY A 21 5.96 14.67 -18.24
C GLY A 21 5.41 13.64 -17.26
N ARG A 22 5.44 12.35 -17.65
CA ARG A 22 5.13 11.27 -16.71
C ARG A 22 6.24 11.21 -15.65
N PRO A 23 5.96 11.44 -14.35
CA PRO A 23 6.98 11.35 -13.32
C PRO A 23 7.55 9.93 -13.27
N SER A 24 8.84 9.81 -12.94
CA SER A 24 9.40 8.50 -12.60
C SER A 24 8.68 7.90 -11.38
N PRO A 25 8.67 6.57 -11.21
CA PRO A 25 8.03 5.95 -10.05
C PRO A 25 8.49 6.52 -8.71
N ARG A 26 9.79 6.84 -8.58
CA ARG A 26 10.36 7.45 -7.37
C ARG A 26 9.83 8.87 -7.13
N GLN A 27 9.80 9.70 -8.18
CA GLN A 27 9.24 11.05 -8.10
C GLN A 27 7.74 11.03 -7.76
N GLU A 28 6.99 10.07 -8.29
CA GLU A 28 5.57 9.91 -7.94
C GLU A 28 5.40 9.54 -6.47
N ILE A 29 6.21 8.62 -5.95
CA ILE A 29 6.19 8.23 -4.53
C ILE A 29 6.51 9.42 -3.63
N ASP A 30 7.59 10.15 -3.92
CA ASP A 30 8.00 11.30 -3.10
C ASP A 30 6.95 12.41 -3.10
N ALA A 31 6.35 12.69 -4.26
CA ALA A 31 5.25 13.64 -4.36
C ALA A 31 4.02 13.17 -3.58
N CYS A 32 3.65 11.89 -3.68
CA CYS A 32 2.51 11.33 -2.94
C CYS A 32 2.74 11.39 -1.42
N ARG A 33 3.96 11.12 -0.92
CA ARG A 33 4.29 11.26 0.52
C ARG A 33 4.01 12.66 1.05
N VAL A 34 4.47 13.68 0.33
CA VAL A 34 4.25 15.09 0.72
C VAL A 34 2.76 15.42 0.68
N LEU A 35 2.07 15.05 -0.39
CA LEU A 35 0.68 15.41 -0.59
C LEU A 35 -0.29 14.62 0.30
N ALA A 36 0.09 13.42 0.74
CA ALA A 36 -0.67 12.66 1.73
C ALA A 36 -0.76 13.38 3.08
N GLN A 37 0.19 14.27 3.43
CA GLN A 37 0.11 15.03 4.68
C GLN A 37 -1.01 16.08 4.68
N VAL A 38 -1.49 16.50 3.50
CA VAL A 38 -2.54 17.52 3.36
C VAL A 38 -3.82 17.00 2.71
N SER A 39 -3.76 15.87 2.02
CA SER A 39 -4.95 15.18 1.50
C SER A 39 -4.76 13.66 1.54
N PRO A 40 -4.81 13.03 2.74
CA PRO A 40 -4.56 11.61 2.93
C PRO A 40 -5.43 10.73 2.03
N ALA A 41 -6.75 10.95 2.02
CA ALA A 41 -7.71 10.17 1.24
C ALA A 41 -7.42 10.15 -0.27
N THR A 42 -6.78 11.20 -0.81
CA THR A 42 -6.41 11.26 -2.23
C THR A 42 -5.07 10.59 -2.52
N TYR A 43 -4.08 10.78 -1.66
CA TYR A 43 -2.69 10.45 -1.98
C TYR A 43 -2.16 9.20 -1.31
N LEU A 44 -2.74 8.73 -0.21
CA LEU A 44 -2.40 7.44 0.38
C LEU A 44 -2.72 6.24 -0.53
N PRO A 45 -3.88 6.18 -1.21
CA PRO A 45 -4.15 5.10 -2.17
C PRO A 45 -3.16 5.11 -3.34
N ARG A 46 -2.78 6.30 -3.80
CA ARG A 46 -1.79 6.47 -4.87
C ARG A 46 -0.40 6.04 -4.42
N LEU A 47 0.00 6.45 -3.21
CA LEU A 47 1.28 6.08 -2.60
C LEU A 47 1.43 4.57 -2.48
N SER A 48 0.43 3.90 -1.88
CA SER A 48 0.45 2.44 -1.68
C SER A 48 0.62 1.69 -3.02
N ARG A 49 -0.20 2.03 -4.03
CA ARG A 49 -0.11 1.43 -5.37
C ARG A 49 1.23 1.72 -6.07
N ALA A 50 1.76 2.93 -5.93
CA ALA A 50 3.03 3.31 -6.52
C ALA A 50 4.22 2.55 -5.91
N LEU A 51 4.21 2.33 -4.60
CA LEU A 51 5.20 1.54 -3.86
C LEU A 51 5.18 0.07 -4.28
N VAL A 52 3.98 -0.54 -4.33
CA VAL A 52 3.79 -1.90 -4.86
C VAL A 52 4.29 -1.97 -6.30
N ARG A 53 3.98 -1.00 -7.15
CA ARG A 53 4.46 -1.00 -8.54
C ARG A 53 5.99 -0.88 -8.64
N LEU A 54 6.62 -0.06 -7.79
CA LEU A 54 8.08 0.10 -7.78
C LEU A 54 8.80 -1.20 -7.37
N SER A 55 8.17 -2.07 -6.57
CA SER A 55 8.78 -3.35 -6.19
C SER A 55 9.02 -4.28 -7.39
N TRP A 56 8.33 -4.08 -8.52
CA TRP A 56 8.49 -4.84 -9.76
C TRP A 56 9.54 -4.27 -10.70
N ASP A 57 10.08 -3.09 -10.39
CA ASP A 57 11.11 -2.46 -11.21
C ASP A 57 12.38 -3.33 -11.24
N CYS A 58 13.03 -3.40 -12.40
CA CYS A 58 14.24 -4.20 -12.58
C CYS A 58 15.35 -3.85 -11.55
N SER A 59 15.38 -2.62 -11.03
CA SER A 59 16.36 -2.21 -10.02
C SER A 59 16.07 -2.71 -8.61
N VAL A 60 14.86 -3.23 -8.33
CA VAL A 60 14.43 -3.62 -6.97
C VAL A 60 13.88 -5.04 -6.91
N ARG A 61 13.29 -5.58 -7.98
CA ARG A 61 12.54 -6.84 -7.94
C ARG A 61 13.36 -8.05 -7.45
N GLU A 62 14.67 -8.08 -7.71
CA GLU A 62 15.56 -9.17 -7.28
C GLU A 62 16.16 -8.93 -5.88
N LEU A 63 15.70 -7.90 -5.15
CA LEU A 63 16.20 -7.50 -3.83
C LEU A 63 15.07 -7.58 -2.78
N PRO A 64 14.83 -8.76 -2.17
CA PRO A 64 13.71 -8.97 -1.26
C PRO A 64 13.69 -7.99 -0.07
N GLU A 65 14.84 -7.62 0.49
CA GLU A 65 14.94 -6.65 1.58
C GLU A 65 14.48 -5.25 1.14
N ALA A 66 14.84 -4.84 -0.08
CA ALA A 66 14.43 -3.54 -0.62
C ALA A 66 12.92 -3.54 -0.96
N ARG A 67 12.40 -4.64 -1.53
CA ARG A 67 10.96 -4.82 -1.71
C ARG A 67 10.21 -4.79 -0.39
N LEU A 68 10.76 -5.39 0.66
CA LEU A 68 10.11 -5.42 1.97
C LEU A 68 9.91 -4.01 2.52
N VAL A 69 10.89 -3.11 2.36
CA VAL A 69 10.75 -1.70 2.76
C VAL A 69 9.59 -1.04 2.01
N LEU A 70 9.52 -1.24 0.68
CA LEU A 70 8.43 -0.68 -0.14
C LEU A 70 7.05 -1.22 0.27
N HIS A 71 6.94 -2.54 0.50
CA HIS A 71 5.68 -3.16 0.90
C HIS A 71 5.26 -2.78 2.32
N THR A 72 6.22 -2.60 3.24
CA THR A 72 5.95 -2.10 4.59
C THR A 72 5.31 -0.71 4.51
N GLU A 73 5.91 0.20 3.74
CA GLU A 73 5.36 1.55 3.56
C GLU A 73 4.02 1.52 2.80
N ALA A 74 3.83 0.59 1.85
CA ALA A 74 2.56 0.45 1.16
C ALA A 74 1.42 0.05 2.11
N VAL A 75 1.71 -0.83 3.08
CA VAL A 75 0.79 -1.23 4.16
C VAL A 75 0.53 -0.05 5.09
N GLU A 76 1.55 0.71 5.48
CA GLU A 76 1.38 1.91 6.31
C GLU A 76 0.51 2.96 5.62
N ALA A 77 0.73 3.18 4.31
CA ALA A 77 -0.09 4.10 3.53
C ALA A 77 -1.56 3.65 3.47
N ALA A 78 -1.81 2.35 3.26
CA ALA A 78 -3.17 1.82 3.27
C ALA A 78 -3.83 1.95 4.66
N ARG A 79 -3.08 1.69 5.74
CA ARG A 79 -3.54 1.85 7.13
C ARG A 79 -3.79 3.32 7.52
N GLY A 80 -3.22 4.27 6.81
CA GLY A 80 -3.46 5.70 7.03
C GLY A 80 -4.80 6.21 6.46
N LEU A 81 -5.53 5.38 5.72
CA LEU A 81 -6.91 5.69 5.32
C LEU A 81 -7.87 5.49 6.49
N ASP A 82 -8.97 6.24 6.46
CA ASP A 82 -10.09 6.03 7.36
C ASP A 82 -10.73 4.66 7.06
N GLU A 83 -11.05 3.87 8.10
CA GLU A 83 -11.63 2.54 7.92
C GLU A 83 -13.01 2.56 7.24
N SER A 84 -13.72 3.70 7.26
CA SER A 84 -14.98 3.87 6.54
C SER A 84 -14.79 4.17 5.05
N ASP A 85 -13.57 4.47 4.59
CA ASP A 85 -13.28 4.64 3.17
C ASP A 85 -13.49 3.30 2.44
N PRO A 86 -14.33 3.24 1.39
CA PRO A 86 -14.54 2.00 0.63
C PRO A 86 -13.27 1.39 0.04
N GLN A 87 -12.20 2.17 -0.11
CA GLN A 87 -10.90 1.69 -0.58
C GLN A 87 -10.03 1.09 0.52
N TYR A 88 -10.33 1.31 1.81
CA TYR A 88 -9.48 0.88 2.93
C TYR A 88 -9.18 -0.63 2.87
N ALA A 89 -10.23 -1.45 2.94
CA ALA A 89 -10.09 -2.91 2.98
C ALA A 89 -9.42 -3.50 1.72
N PRO A 90 -9.88 -3.19 0.48
CA PRO A 90 -9.25 -3.76 -0.71
C PRO A 90 -7.80 -3.28 -0.91
N LEU A 91 -7.48 -2.03 -0.57
CA LEU A 91 -6.12 -1.50 -0.68
C LEU A 91 -5.18 -2.15 0.34
N LEU A 92 -5.63 -2.31 1.58
CA LEU A 92 -4.83 -2.92 2.64
C LEU A 92 -4.57 -4.40 2.35
N LEU A 93 -5.56 -5.14 1.82
CA LEU A 93 -5.36 -6.54 1.41
C LEU A 93 -4.34 -6.69 0.28
N ASP A 94 -4.37 -5.84 -0.74
CA ASP A 94 -3.39 -5.85 -1.83
C ASP A 94 -1.97 -5.58 -1.29
N ALA A 95 -1.79 -4.57 -0.45
CA ALA A 95 -0.49 -4.26 0.15
C ALA A 95 0.03 -5.40 1.05
N LEU A 96 -0.85 -5.98 1.90
CA LEU A 96 -0.50 -7.09 2.80
C LEU A 96 -0.13 -8.36 2.02
N GLN A 97 -0.78 -8.64 0.88
CA GLN A 97 -0.43 -9.78 0.04
C GLN A 97 1.05 -9.72 -0.42
N TRP A 98 1.51 -8.55 -0.89
CA TRP A 98 2.89 -8.38 -1.33
C TRP A 98 3.90 -8.37 -0.17
N TYR A 99 3.52 -7.74 0.94
CA TYR A 99 4.31 -7.77 2.17
C TYR A 99 4.51 -9.20 2.69
N GLN A 100 3.43 -9.98 2.77
CA GLN A 100 3.43 -11.39 3.17
C GLN A 100 4.27 -12.26 2.25
N GLY A 101 4.17 -12.07 0.93
CA GLY A 101 4.98 -12.81 -0.05
C GLY A 101 6.47 -12.59 0.21
N THR A 102 6.86 -11.32 0.36
CA THR A 102 8.26 -10.94 0.58
C THR A 102 8.80 -11.43 1.93
N LEU A 103 7.97 -11.45 2.99
CA LEU A 103 8.34 -12.06 4.27
C LEU A 103 8.66 -13.56 4.12
N PHE A 104 7.90 -14.30 3.32
CA PHE A 104 8.19 -15.71 3.09
C PHE A 104 9.44 -15.94 2.24
N GLU A 105 9.68 -15.11 1.23
CA GLU A 105 10.92 -15.15 0.47
C GLU A 105 12.16 -14.94 1.36
N LEU A 106 12.04 -14.06 2.36
CA LEU A 106 13.07 -13.81 3.38
C LEU A 106 13.12 -14.86 4.50
N GLY A 107 12.34 -15.95 4.42
CA GLY A 107 12.28 -16.99 5.45
C GLY A 107 11.60 -16.58 6.76
N ARG A 108 10.98 -15.39 6.83
CA ARG A 108 10.30 -14.83 8.01
C ARG A 108 8.88 -15.40 8.17
N ARG A 109 8.80 -16.74 8.24
CA ARG A 109 7.52 -17.49 8.21
C ARG A 109 6.53 -17.07 9.30
N ARG A 110 7.00 -16.89 10.54
CA ARG A 110 6.13 -16.49 11.66
C ARG A 110 5.43 -15.16 11.39
N GLU A 111 6.14 -14.20 10.80
CA GLU A 111 5.60 -12.88 10.50
C GLU A 111 4.64 -12.92 9.31
N GLY A 112 4.98 -13.68 8.25
CA GLY A 112 4.07 -13.86 7.12
C GLY A 112 2.76 -14.57 7.50
N LEU A 113 2.79 -15.51 8.46
CA LEU A 113 1.57 -16.13 9.00
C LEU A 113 0.70 -15.14 9.78
N ALA A 114 1.31 -14.27 10.61
CA ALA A 114 0.57 -13.22 11.30
C ALA A 114 -0.11 -12.26 10.31
N VAL A 115 0.54 -11.95 9.17
CA VAL A 115 -0.08 -11.15 8.11
C VAL A 115 -1.27 -11.87 7.48
N ARG A 116 -1.19 -13.19 7.24
CA ARG A 116 -2.35 -13.96 6.75
C ARG A 116 -3.53 -13.93 7.72
N GLU A 117 -3.27 -14.03 9.02
CA GLU A 117 -4.30 -13.91 10.05
C GLU A 117 -4.98 -12.54 10.00
N GLU A 118 -4.20 -11.47 9.84
CA GLU A 118 -4.72 -10.11 9.65
C GLU A 118 -5.59 -10.01 8.39
N MET A 119 -5.10 -10.51 7.25
CA MET A 119 -5.85 -10.51 5.98
C MET A 119 -7.17 -11.29 6.10
N ALA A 120 -7.18 -12.44 6.77
CA ALA A 120 -8.39 -13.22 7.01
C ALA A 120 -9.39 -12.47 7.91
N GLY A 121 -8.91 -11.77 8.94
CA GLY A 121 -9.74 -10.92 9.79
C GLY A 121 -10.35 -9.74 9.03
N LEU A 122 -9.57 -9.11 8.15
CA LEU A 122 -10.04 -8.01 7.31
C LEU A 122 -11.07 -8.48 6.27
N GLY A 123 -10.84 -9.61 5.63
CA GLY A 123 -11.78 -10.22 4.69
C GLY A 123 -13.12 -10.61 5.33
N ARG A 124 -13.09 -11.16 6.56
CA ARG A 124 -14.31 -11.46 7.32
C ARG A 124 -15.13 -10.20 7.62
N ARG A 125 -14.49 -9.16 8.18
CA ARG A 125 -15.16 -7.87 8.48
C ARG A 125 -15.74 -7.23 7.22
N ALA A 126 -15.01 -7.27 6.11
CA ALA A 126 -15.48 -6.72 4.84
C ALA A 126 -16.69 -7.48 4.29
N PHE A 127 -16.68 -8.81 4.36
CA PHE A 127 -17.82 -9.64 3.97
C PHE A 127 -19.04 -9.41 4.87
N GLU A 128 -18.85 -9.27 6.18
CA GLU A 128 -19.94 -8.94 7.12
C GLU A 128 -20.55 -7.56 6.84
N ALA A 129 -19.73 -6.58 6.43
CA ALA A 129 -20.19 -5.23 6.10
C ALA A 129 -20.88 -5.13 4.74
N ALA A 130 -20.50 -5.96 3.75
CA ALA A 130 -21.07 -5.97 2.40
C ALA A 130 -20.96 -7.38 1.76
N PRO A 131 -21.90 -8.30 2.08
CA PRO A 131 -21.86 -9.68 1.62
C PRO A 131 -21.88 -9.85 0.10
N GLU A 132 -22.46 -8.89 -0.62
CA GLU A 132 -22.57 -8.85 -2.09
C GLU A 132 -21.32 -8.30 -2.80
N SER A 133 -20.28 -7.94 -2.06
CA SER A 133 -19.10 -7.28 -2.63
C SER A 133 -18.23 -8.24 -3.45
N LEU A 134 -18.14 -7.96 -4.75
CA LEU A 134 -17.45 -8.80 -5.75
C LEU A 134 -15.91 -8.78 -5.69
N TRP A 135 -15.30 -7.95 -4.84
CA TRP A 135 -13.84 -7.82 -4.78
C TRP A 135 -13.16 -8.86 -3.86
N TRP A 136 -13.90 -9.51 -2.96
CA TRP A 136 -13.38 -10.55 -2.08
C TRP A 136 -13.62 -11.95 -2.68
N LYS A 137 -12.54 -12.63 -3.12
CA LYS A 137 -12.57 -14.05 -3.52
C LYS A 137 -12.24 -14.99 -2.35
N GLY A 138 -12.87 -14.80 -1.20
CA GLY A 138 -12.91 -15.81 -0.13
C GLY A 138 -11.55 -16.24 0.50
N PRO A 139 -11.60 -16.98 1.62
CA PRO A 139 -10.44 -17.67 2.19
C PRO A 139 -9.93 -18.85 1.34
N GLU A 140 -10.70 -19.30 0.35
CA GLU A 140 -10.48 -20.55 -0.42
C GLU A 140 -9.19 -20.55 -1.24
N LEU A 141 -8.62 -19.37 -1.54
CA LEU A 141 -7.33 -19.25 -2.23
C LEU A 141 -6.11 -19.39 -1.30
N TRP A 142 -6.30 -19.38 0.03
CA TRP A 142 -5.20 -19.39 1.01
C TRP A 142 -5.00 -20.74 1.72
N GLU A 143 -5.97 -21.65 1.64
CA GLU A 143 -5.87 -23.02 2.17
C GLU A 143 -4.98 -23.94 1.31
N ALA A 144 -4.64 -23.54 0.07
CA ALA A 144 -3.86 -24.37 -0.86
C ALA A 144 -2.33 -24.32 -0.69
N GLY A 145 -1.81 -23.79 0.42
CA GLY A 145 -0.37 -23.62 0.62
C GLY A 145 0.06 -23.68 2.09
N ALA A 146 -0.15 -24.85 2.71
CA ALA A 146 0.48 -25.27 3.96
C ALA A 146 1.68 -26.19 3.67
#